data_AF-A0A5B9PFH1-F1
#
_entry.id   AF-A0A5B9PFH1-F1
#
_cell.length_a   1.000
_cell.length_b   1.000
_cell.length_c   1.000
_cell.angle_alpha   90.00
_cell.angle_beta   90.00
_cell.angle_gamma   90.00
#
_symmetry.space_group_name_H-M   'P 1'
#
loop_
_entity.id
_entity.type
_entity.pdbx_description
1 polymer ?
#
loop_
_entity_poly.entity_id
_entity_poly.type
_entity_poly.pdbx_seq_one_letter_code
_entity_poly.pdbx_strand_id
1 'polypeptide(L)'
;MRYLITVLAITTLTIAAGCSPQPQTATIDPDEPLTVEVWTELDIGQKYELETLEWLRESNPKLKGERQWTKFMKEVVVPQRRKDIPTDY
;
A
#
# COMPACT_ATOMS: atom_id res chain seq x y z
N MET A 1 -55.67 15.81 16.06
CA MET A 1 -55.20 14.52 16.60
C MET A 1 -55.71 13.45 15.63
N ARG A 2 -54.92 12.70 14.88
CA ARG A 2 -53.62 12.11 15.15
C ARG A 2 -53.17 11.43 13.82
N TYR A 3 -51.95 11.74 13.37
CA TYR A 3 -51.17 11.06 12.32
C TYR A 3 -51.70 11.17 10.87
N LEU A 4 -51.45 12.24 10.11
CA LEU A 4 -50.21 12.49 9.34
C LEU A 4 -49.14 11.40 9.48
N ILE A 5 -48.62 10.92 8.34
CA ILE A 5 -47.46 10.03 8.18
C ILE A 5 -47.83 8.54 8.15
N THR A 6 -48.12 8.06 6.95
CA THR A 6 -47.62 6.73 6.54
C THR A 6 -47.25 6.83 5.06
N VAL A 7 -46.40 7.81 4.76
CA VAL A 7 -45.57 7.79 3.56
C VAL A 7 -44.79 6.48 3.66
N LEU A 8 -45.20 5.53 2.82
CA LEU A 8 -44.58 4.23 2.66
C LEU A 8 -43.18 4.49 2.09
N ALA A 9 -42.27 4.85 2.98
CA ALA A 9 -40.89 5.15 2.70
C ALA A 9 -40.23 3.83 2.30
N ILE A 10 -40.12 3.67 0.98
CA ILE A 10 -39.29 2.69 0.31
C ILE A 10 -37.85 2.98 0.76
N THR A 11 -37.45 2.38 1.88
CA THR A 11 -36.06 2.32 2.30
C THR A 11 -35.36 1.34 1.37
N THR A 12 -34.88 1.87 0.24
CA THR A 12 -33.80 1.29 -0.53
C THR A 12 -32.62 1.13 0.41
N LEU A 13 -32.49 -0.05 0.99
CA LEU A 13 -31.31 -0.50 1.72
C LEU A 13 -30.21 -0.69 0.67
N THR A 14 -29.54 0.40 0.34
CA THR A 14 -28.35 0.43 -0.49
C THR A 14 -27.32 -0.44 0.22
N ILE A 15 -27.12 -1.66 -0.30
CA ILE A 15 -25.99 -2.51 0.02
C ILE A 15 -24.78 -1.71 -0.48
N ALA A 16 -24.21 -0.90 0.41
CA ALA A 16 -22.87 -0.41 0.22
C ALA A 16 -22.00 -1.67 0.11
N ALA A 17 -21.61 -1.99 -1.12
CA ALA A 17 -20.55 -2.93 -1.40
C ALA A 17 -19.33 -2.42 -0.62
N GLY A 18 -19.15 -2.96 0.59
CA GLY A 18 -17.90 -2.92 1.29
C GLY A 18 -16.94 -3.77 0.48
N CYS A 19 -16.39 -3.21 -0.61
CA CYS A 19 -15.06 -3.59 -1.07
C CYS A 19 -14.12 -3.19 0.06
N SER A 20 -14.02 -4.03 1.08
CA SER A 20 -12.79 -4.11 1.85
C SER A 20 -11.73 -4.51 0.83
N PRO A 21 -10.72 -3.66 0.58
CA PRO A 21 -9.51 -4.16 -0.06
C PRO A 21 -8.92 -5.13 0.96
N GLN A 22 -9.26 -6.41 0.81
CA GLN A 22 -8.49 -7.46 1.45
C GLN A 22 -7.05 -7.23 0.97
N PRO A 23 -6.08 -6.99 1.87
CA PRO A 23 -4.70 -6.82 1.45
C PRO A 23 -4.29 -8.13 0.80
N GLN A 24 -4.32 -8.15 -0.53
CA GLN A 24 -3.70 -9.21 -1.29
C GLN A 24 -2.22 -8.94 -1.11
N THR A 25 -1.58 -9.69 -0.22
CA THR A 25 -0.13 -9.66 -0.09
C THR A 25 0.43 -9.94 -1.49
N ALA A 26 1.05 -8.92 -2.10
CA ALA A 26 1.68 -9.10 -3.40
C ALA A 26 2.71 -10.22 -3.24
N THR A 27 2.52 -11.32 -3.97
CA THR A 27 3.50 -12.39 -4.02
C THR A 27 4.54 -11.99 -5.04
N ILE A 28 5.80 -11.95 -4.62
CA ILE A 28 6.94 -11.67 -5.49
C ILE A 28 7.00 -12.75 -6.57
N ASP A 29 6.75 -12.37 -7.83
CA ASP A 29 7.10 -13.19 -8.99
C ASP A 29 8.57 -12.91 -9.33
N PRO A 30 9.49 -13.89 -9.18
CA PRO A 30 10.90 -13.69 -9.43
C PRO A 30 11.24 -13.38 -10.89
N ASP A 31 10.31 -13.62 -11.83
CA ASP A 31 10.51 -13.37 -13.25
C ASP A 31 10.14 -11.93 -13.69
N GLU A 32 9.48 -11.15 -12.83
CA GLU A 32 9.06 -9.77 -13.13
C GLU A 32 9.90 -8.73 -12.37
N PRO A 33 10.38 -7.64 -13.00
CA PRO A 33 11.13 -6.60 -12.28
C PRO A 33 10.31 -5.98 -11.14
N LEU A 34 10.90 -5.88 -9.95
CA LEU A 34 10.25 -5.23 -8.81
C LEU A 34 10.09 -3.72 -9.06
N THR A 35 8.86 -3.27 -9.18
CA THR A 35 8.51 -1.84 -9.30
C THR A 35 8.30 -1.21 -7.92
N VAL A 36 8.27 0.12 -7.86
CA VAL A 36 7.99 0.84 -6.61
C VAL A 36 6.56 0.58 -6.15
N GLU A 37 5.63 0.48 -7.10
CA GLU A 37 4.22 0.18 -6.83
C GLU A 37 4.07 -1.19 -6.17
N VAL A 38 4.67 -2.24 -6.75
CA VAL A 38 4.64 -3.58 -6.17
C VAL A 38 5.35 -3.63 -4.82
N TRP A 39 6.50 -2.96 -4.69
CA TRP A 39 7.22 -2.83 -3.42
C TRP A 39 6.37 -2.21 -2.30
N THR A 40 5.48 -1.26 -2.63
CA THR A 40 4.61 -0.66 -1.60
C THR A 40 3.56 -1.62 -1.03
N GLU A 41 3.19 -2.65 -1.80
CA GLU A 41 2.17 -3.65 -1.47
C GLU A 41 2.72 -4.90 -0.79
N LEU A 42 4.05 -5.06 -0.74
CA LEU A 42 4.70 -6.14 -0.01
C LEU A 42 4.40 -6.08 1.48
N ASP A 43 4.41 -7.24 2.14
CA ASP A 43 4.31 -7.29 3.59
C ASP A 43 5.49 -6.56 4.25
N ILE A 44 5.26 -6.02 5.45
CA ILE A 44 6.26 -5.22 6.17
C ILE A 44 7.55 -6.00 6.45
N GLY A 45 7.45 -7.33 6.61
CA GLY A 45 8.60 -8.21 6.82
C GLY A 45 9.52 -8.19 5.60
N GLN A 46 8.98 -8.45 4.42
CA GLN A 46 9.72 -8.54 3.15
C GLN A 46 10.10 -7.17 2.57
N LYS A 47 9.20 -6.18 2.67
CA LYS A 47 9.32 -4.86 2.06
C LYS A 47 10.62 -4.12 2.41
N TYR A 48 11.12 -4.32 3.62
CA TYR A 48 12.31 -3.63 4.13
C TYR A 48 13.54 -4.54 4.27
N GLU A 49 13.46 -5.78 3.80
CA GLU A 49 14.62 -6.65 3.70
C GLU A 49 15.65 -6.06 2.74
N LEU A 50 16.93 -6.32 3.04
CA LEU A 50 18.03 -5.83 2.23
C LEU A 50 17.91 -6.34 0.78
N GLU A 51 17.63 -7.64 0.63
CA GLU A 51 17.48 -8.30 -0.67
C GLU A 51 16.36 -7.65 -1.51
N THR A 52 15.20 -7.37 -0.89
CA THR A 52 14.08 -6.69 -1.56
C THR A 52 14.46 -5.27 -2.02
N LEU A 53 15.14 -4.50 -1.17
CA LEU A 53 15.56 -3.14 -1.52
C LEU A 53 16.66 -3.12 -2.58
N GLU A 54 17.58 -4.09 -2.55
CA GLU A 54 18.59 -4.29 -3.59
C GLU A 54 17.94 -4.70 -4.91
N TRP A 55 17.02 -5.64 -4.90
CA TRP A 55 16.27 -6.06 -6.08
C TRP A 55 15.46 -4.90 -6.69
N LEU A 56 14.83 -4.07 -5.85
CA LEU A 56 14.16 -2.84 -6.27
C LEU A 56 15.16 -1.88 -6.94
N ARG A 57 16.35 -1.71 -6.36
CA ARG A 57 17.41 -0.86 -6.93
C ARG A 57 17.88 -1.38 -8.29
N GLU A 58 18.06 -2.69 -8.42
CA GLU A 58 18.56 -3.33 -9.64
C GLU A 58 17.52 -3.33 -10.77
N SER A 59 16.25 -3.53 -10.42
CA SER A 59 15.11 -3.55 -11.34
C SER A 59 14.76 -2.16 -11.89
N ASN A 60 15.21 -1.08 -11.23
CA ASN A 60 14.88 0.29 -11.61
C ASN A 60 16.11 1.08 -12.04
N PRO A 61 16.33 1.33 -13.36
CA PRO A 61 17.48 2.08 -13.86
C PRO A 61 17.65 3.47 -13.23
N LYS A 62 16.55 4.11 -12.82
CA LYS A 62 16.54 5.42 -12.14
C LYS A 62 17.11 5.38 -10.72
N LEU A 63 17.13 4.21 -10.09
CA LEU A 63 17.57 4.01 -8.70
C LEU A 63 19.01 3.47 -8.61
N LYS A 64 19.60 2.99 -9.72
CA LYS A 64 20.96 2.42 -9.72
C LYS A 64 22.03 3.41 -9.24
N GLY A 65 21.90 4.69 -9.59
CA GLY A 65 22.85 5.72 -9.21
C GLY A 65 22.79 6.03 -7.71
N GLU A 66 23.95 6.13 -7.07
CA GLU A 66 24.06 6.27 -5.61
C GLU A 66 23.33 7.50 -5.05
N ARG A 67 23.40 8.62 -5.78
CA ARG A 67 22.69 9.85 -5.42
C ARG A 67 21.17 9.67 -5.47
N GLN A 68 20.66 9.00 -6.51
CA GLN A 68 19.24 8.74 -6.69
C GLN A 68 18.75 7.74 -5.65
N TRP A 69 19.54 6.70 -5.37
CA TRP A 69 19.26 5.73 -4.32
C TRP A 69 19.15 6.38 -2.95
N THR A 70 20.15 7.19 -2.57
CA THR A 70 20.14 7.92 -1.30
C THR A 70 18.91 8.83 -1.17
N LYS A 71 18.55 9.53 -2.26
CA LYS A 71 17.36 10.37 -2.30
C LYS A 71 16.09 9.55 -2.11
N PHE A 72 15.95 8.44 -2.84
CA PHE A 72 14.82 7.52 -2.73
C PHE A 72 14.68 6.95 -1.32
N MET A 73 15.77 6.50 -0.71
CA MET A 73 15.78 6.01 0.66
C MET A 73 15.27 7.08 1.64
N LYS A 74 15.76 8.31 1.52
CA LYS A 74 15.42 9.42 2.42
C LYS A 74 13.98 9.93 2.24
N GLU A 75 13.51 10.02 1.00
CA GLU A 75 12.24 10.67 0.67
C GLU A 75 11.07 9.69 0.58
N VAL A 76 11.33 8.42 0.30
CA VAL A 76 10.30 7.40 0.09
C VAL A 76 10.38 6.31 1.16
N VAL A 77 11.50 5.58 1.23
CA VAL A 77 11.60 4.37 2.07
C VAL A 77 11.51 4.70 3.55
N VAL A 78 12.30 5.65 4.05
CA VAL A 78 12.33 6.01 5.47
C VAL A 78 10.98 6.61 5.93
N PRO A 79 10.36 7.57 5.22
CA PRO A 79 9.04 8.07 5.59
C PRO A 79 7.96 6.99 5.55
N GLN A 80 7.98 6.10 4.54
CA GLN A 80 7.03 4.99 4.48
C GLN A 80 7.23 4.02 5.65
N ARG A 81 8.48 3.65 5.97
CA ARG A 81 8.79 2.77 7.11
C ARG A 81 8.31 3.32 8.44
N ARG A 82 8.41 4.64 8.65
CA ARG A 82 7.88 5.29 9.86
C ARG A 82 6.36 5.20 9.96
N LYS A 83 5.64 5.15 8.82
CA LYS A 83 4.19 4.95 8.80
C LYS A 83 3.83 3.48 9.04
N ASP A 84 4.57 2.57 8.40
CA ASP A 84 4.30 1.13 8.44
C ASP A 84 4.71 0.51 9.79
N ILE A 85 5.76 1.04 10.43
CA ILE A 85 6.27 0.62 11.74
C ILE A 85 6.32 1.85 12.67
N PRO A 86 5.20 2.21 13.32
CA PRO A 86 5.19 3.28 14.31
C PRO A 86 6.16 2.95 15.44
N THR A 87 7.08 3.86 15.71
CA THR A 87 7.96 3.75 16.88
C THR A 87 7.32 4.54 18.01
N ASP A 88 6.61 3.85 18.91
CA ASP A 88 6.09 4.42 20.15
C ASP A 88 7.25 4.53 21.16
N TYR A 89 8.03 5.61 21.11
CA TYR A 89 9.02 5.94 22.15
C TYR A 89 9.00 7.42 22.50
#